data_AF-A0A2R6JQK9-F1
#
_entry.id   AF-A0A2R6JQK9-F1
#
_cell.length_a   1.000
_cell.length_b   1.000
_cell.length_c   1.000
_cell.angle_alpha   90.00
_cell.angle_beta   90.00
_cell.angle_gamma   90.00
#
_symmetry.space_group_name_H-M   'P 1'
#
loop_
_entity.id
_entity.type
_entity.pdbx_description
1 polymer ?
#
loop_
_entity_poly.entity_id
_entity_poly.type
_entity_poly.pdbx_seq_one_letter_code
_entity_poly.pdbx_strand_id
1 'polypeptide(L)' 'MSDLADHFDAHLSPGTIYPRLHDLEEEGLLEVHELVKTKKYSIADTERVRRRIEQTLQHHIAIGSVFHASLDEI' A
#
# COMPACT_ATOMS: atom_id res chain seq x y z
N MET A 1 -0.71 18.25 -2.77
CA MET A 1 0.03 17.10 -2.24
C MET A 1 -0.59 16.80 -0.88
N SER A 2 -1.31 15.69 -0.77
CA SER A 2 -1.98 15.30 0.48
C SER A 2 -0.97 14.71 1.44
N ASP A 3 -1.07 15.05 2.73
CA ASP A 3 -0.42 14.25 3.76
C ASP A 3 -1.06 12.85 3.75
N LEU A 4 -0.25 11.83 4.02
CA LEU A 4 -0.67 10.44 4.05
C LEU A 4 -1.67 10.23 5.21
N ALA A 5 -1.48 10.94 6.33
CA ALA A 5 -2.40 10.91 7.45
C ALA A 5 -3.81 11.43 7.07
N ASP A 6 -3.86 12.53 6.32
CA ASP A 6 -5.12 13.14 5.87
C ASP A 6 -5.85 12.27 4.83
N HIS A 7 -5.11 11.54 3.98
CA HIS A 7 -5.70 10.73 2.93
C HIS A 7 -6.34 9.43 3.43
N PHE A 8 -5.75 8.83 4.48
CA PHE A 8 -6.17 7.53 4.99
C PHE A 8 -7.09 7.63 6.22
N ASP A 9 -7.48 8.83 6.64
CA ASP A 9 -8.25 9.10 7.88
C ASP A 9 -7.71 8.28 9.07
N ALA A 10 -6.38 8.18 9.15
CA ALA A 10 -5.68 7.29 10.05
C ALA A 10 -4.44 7.97 10.62
N HIS A 11 -4.21 7.78 11.93
CA HIS A 11 -2.94 8.13 12.56
C HIS A 11 -1.89 7.09 12.18
N LEU A 12 -1.21 7.34 11.06
CA LEU A 12 -0.09 6.51 10.61
C LEU A 12 1.12 6.77 11.50
N SER A 13 1.49 5.79 12.32
CA SER A 13 2.71 5.87 13.13
C SER A 13 3.95 5.91 12.24
N PRO A 14 4.85 6.90 12.43
CA PRO A 14 6.14 6.97 11.73
C PRO A 14 6.93 5.66 11.77
N GLY A 15 6.94 4.97 12.92
CA GLY A 15 7.66 3.72 13.11
C GLY A 15 7.06 2.53 12.34
N THR A 16 5.84 2.67 11.81
CA THR A 16 5.17 1.62 11.03
C THR A 16 5.20 1.95 9.54
N ILE A 17 5.03 3.21 9.18
CA ILE A 17 4.89 3.61 7.78
C ILE A 17 6.23 3.84 7.07
N TYR A 18 7.22 4.42 7.74
CA TYR A 18 8.51 4.73 7.10
C TYR A 18 9.29 3.48 6.68
N PRO A 19 9.34 2.38 7.47
CA PRO A 19 9.94 1.13 6.99
C PRO A 19 9.27 0.62 5.72
N ARG A 20 7.93 0.70 5.64
CA ARG A 20 7.18 0.24 4.45
C ARG A 20 7.43 1.11 3.22
N LEU A 21 7.52 2.43 3.39
CA LEU A 21 7.87 3.33 2.29
C LEU A 21 9.30 3.07 1.79
N HIS A 22 10.21 2.75 2.70
CA HIS A 22 11.58 2.39 2.35
C HIS A 22 11.66 1.05 1.61
N ASP A 23 10.95 0.01 2.09
CA ASP A 23 10.86 -1.28 1.39
C ASP A 23 10.37 -1.08 -0.07
N LEU A 24 9.34 -0.25 -0.26
CA LEU A 24 8.78 0.02 -1.59
C LEU A 24 9.70 0.85 -2.49
N GLU A 25 10.52 1.72 -1.90
CA GLU A 25 11.58 2.46 -2.59
C GLU A 25 12.69 1.50 -3.05
N GLU A 26 13.19 0.64 -2.17
CA GLU A 26 14.22 -0.36 -2.49
C GLU A 26 13.74 -1.34 -3.58
N GLU A 27 12.45 -1.69 -3.57
CA GLU A 27 11.82 -2.48 -4.63
C GLU A 27 11.65 -1.72 -5.95
N GLY A 28 11.92 -0.41 -6.00
CA GLY A 28 11.76 0.44 -7.18
C GLY A 28 10.30 0.73 -7.55
N LEU A 29 9.37 0.54 -6.62
CA LEU A 29 7.96 0.88 -6.82
C LEU A 29 7.68 2.35 -6.49
N LEU A 30 8.42 2.87 -5.52
CA LEU A 30 8.43 4.30 -5.18
C LEU A 30 9.78 4.91 -5.55
N GLU A 31 9.75 6.21 -5.80
CA GLU A 31 10.91 7.07 -5.85
C GLU A 31 10.82 8.08 -4.70
N VAL A 32 11.95 8.37 -4.05
CA VAL A 32 12.01 9.39 -3.00
C VAL A 32 12.69 10.66 -3.53
N HIS A 33 12.08 11.80 -3.21
CA HIS A 33 12.65 13.12 -3.41
C HIS A 33 12.89 13.74 -2.04
N GLU A 34 14.15 13.91 -1.66
CA GLU A 34 14.53 14.58 -0.43
C GLU A 34 14.48 16.11 -0.62
N LEU A 35 13.52 16.74 0.05
CA LEU A 35 13.51 18.19 0.27
C LEU A 35 14.20 18.50 1.60
N VAL A 36 14.50 19.78 1.84
CA VAL A 36 15.28 20.26 3.00
C VAL A 36 14.82 19.67 4.35
N LYS A 37 13.51 19.47 4.55
CA LYS A 37 12.94 18.90 5.79
C LYS A 37 11.90 17.80 5.56
N THR A 38 11.67 17.40 4.31
CA THR A 38 10.54 16.53 3.96
C THR A 38 10.97 15.53 2.91
N LYS A 39 10.71 14.24 3.16
CA LYS A 39 10.79 13.21 2.12
C LYS A 39 9.46 13.17 1.40
N LYS A 40 9.49 13.30 0.07
CA LYS A 40 8.32 13.13 -0.77
C LYS A 40 8.49 11.84 -1.57
N TYR A 41 7.50 10.96 -1.48
CA TYR A 41 7.46 9.75 -2.28
C TYR A 41 6.53 9.94 -3.48
N SER A 42 6.94 9.44 -4.64
CA SER A 42 6.09 9.30 -5.83
C SER A 42 6.12 7.87 -6.34
N ILE A 43 5.12 7.49 -7.13
CA ILE A 43 5.10 6.20 -7.81
C ILE A 43 6.14 6.21 -8.93
N ALA A 44 7.10 5.30 -8.87
CA ALA A 44 8.13 5.15 -9.90
C ALA A 44 7.66 4.26 -11.06
N ASP A 45 6.88 3.21 -10.77
CA ASP A 45 6.34 2.28 -11.76
C ASP A 45 4.83 2.04 -11.53
N THR A 46 4.01 2.86 -12.18
CA THR A 46 2.55 2.80 -12.06
C THR A 46 1.98 1.45 -12.47
N GLU A 47 2.53 0.83 -13.52
CA GLU A 47 2.01 -0.43 -14.05
C GLU A 47 2.32 -1.59 -13.10
N ARG A 48 3.51 -1.62 -12.51
CA ARG A 48 3.88 -2.65 -11.53
C ARG A 48 3.13 -2.46 -10.21
N VAL A 49 2.96 -1.23 -9.74
CA VAL A 49 2.12 -0.92 -8.57
C VAL A 49 0.68 -1.38 -8.81
N ARG A 50 0.11 -1.07 -9.97
CA ARG A 50 -1.24 -1.50 -10.35
C ARG A 50 -1.39 -3.01 -10.31
N ARG A 51 -0.51 -3.75 -10.98
CA ARG A 51 -0.54 -5.22 -10.99
C ARG A 51 -0.43 -5.81 -9.58
N ARG A 52 0.43 -5.25 -8.73
CA ARG A 52 0.57 -5.70 -7.34
C ARG A 52 -0.73 -5.51 -6.56
N ILE A 53 -1.40 -4.36 -6.71
CA ILE A 53 -2.69 -4.10 -6.07
C ILE A 53 -3.75 -5.08 -6.57
N GLU A 54 -3.85 -5.27 -7.89
CA GLU A 54 -4.81 -6.19 -8.50
C GLU A 54 -4.62 -7.63 -8.00
N GLN A 55 -3.39 -8.13 -7.96
CA GLN A 55 -3.07 -9.47 -7.43
C GLN A 55 -3.42 -9.60 -5.94
N THR A 56 -3.11 -8.58 -5.16
CA THR A 56 -3.42 -8.57 -3.71
C THR A 56 -4.93 -8.60 -3.48
N LEU A 57 -5.69 -7.84 -4.27
CA LEU A 57 -7.15 -7.81 -4.20
C LEU A 57 -7.76 -9.16 -4.59
N GLN A 58 -7.26 -9.78 -5.67
CA GLN A 58 -7.70 -11.10 -6.10
C GLN A 58 -7.54 -12.15 -4.99
N HIS A 59 -6.41 -12.14 -4.27
CA HIS A 59 -6.22 -13.02 -3.11
C HIS A 59 -7.23 -12.76 -1.99
N HIS A 60 -7.48 -11.49 -1.64
CA HIS A 60 -8.45 -11.16 -0.58
C HIS A 60 -9.87 -11.58 -0.96
N ILE A 61 -10.28 -11.37 -2.21
CA ILE A 61 -11.58 -11.82 -2.70
C ILE A 61 -11.68 -13.34 -2.63
N ALA A 62 -10.66 -14.07 -3.09
CA ALA A 62 -10.67 -15.53 -3.05
C ALA A 62 -10.84 -16.07 -1.62
N ILE A 63 -10.10 -15.50 -0.65
CA ILE A 63 -10.22 -15.87 0.77
C ILE A 63 -11.63 -15.53 1.30
N GLY A 64 -12.14 -14.33 1.00
CA GLY A 64 -13.49 -13.91 1.40
C GLY A 64 -14.57 -14.83 0.83
N SER A 65 -14.44 -15.26 -0.42
CA SER A 65 -15.36 -16.21 -1.06
C SER A 65 -15.33 -17.58 -0.39
N VAL A 66 -14.15 -18.09 0.00
CA VAL A 66 -14.04 -19.35 0.74
C VAL A 66 -14.76 -19.24 2.09
N PHE A 67 -14.52 -18.17 2.85
CA PHE A 67 -15.20 -17.97 4.12
C PHE A 67 -16.72 -17.81 3.96
N HIS A 68 -17.17 -17.10 2.92
CA HIS A 68 -18.60 -16.97 2.63
C HIS A 68 -19.23 -18.33 2.34
N ALA A 69 -18.62 -19.14 1.46
CA ALA A 69 -19.13 -20.46 1.13
C ALA A 69 -19.21 -21.38 2.36
N SER A 70 -18.23 -21.33 3.26
CA SER A 70 -18.24 -22.11 4.49
C SER A 70 -19.31 -21.67 5.50
N LEU A 71 -19.78 -20.41 5.44
CA LEU A 71 -20.88 -19.94 6.27
C LEU A 71 -22.25 -20.36 5.72
N ASP A 72 -22.39 -20.48 4.39
CA ASP A 72 -23.63 -20.93 3.75
C ASP A 72 -23.89 -22.45 3.91
N GLU A 73 -22.87 -23.23 4.27
CA GLU A 73 -22.95 -24.68 4.50
C GLU A 73 -23.39 -25.07 5.94
N ILE A 74 -23.65 -24.08 6.83
CA ILE A 74 -24.10 -24.25 8.23
C ILE A 74 -25.58 -23.87 8.37
#